data_AF-A0A926GFZ7-F1
#
_entry.id   AF-A0A926GFZ7-F1
#
_cell.length_a   1.000
_cell.length_b   1.000
_cell.length_c   1.000
_cell.angle_alpha   90.00
_cell.angle_beta   90.00
_cell.angle_gamma   90.00
#
_symmetry.space_group_name_H-M   'P 1'
#
loop_
_entity.id
_entity.type
_entity.pdbx_description
1 polymer ?
#
loop_
_entity_poly.entity_id
_entity_poly.type
_entity_poly.pdbx_seq_one_letter_code
_entity_poly.pdbx_strand_id
1 'polypeptide(L)'
;MASSDTISSPQGQLSSTSVAGLFWLAVATIAAGWFFIDGLDALLLAWQTPEYSHGPLIPVLSALMFLRELKQYPPNPGPIHDRWPGVAVILLAFTVGALGKLSQIDDIVAYATIIWVAGILLVSFGWSTGKHFWPPVLHLVYMLPLPGVLYYKISTSLQMISSELGVWMLKLMSVPVFLEGNIIDLGVMKLHVAEACSGLRYLFPILSFSYIFAVLYRGPVWQKAVLLLSAVPITVFMNSVRIAIGGIIANYYGVEWLEGFTHFFEGWVIFIACIILLFGLARLMLFFHPGKPTLAEALDLDMSGMWTQLGRLKLTRPSPAMITAAVLGLAALGAWQLVPDNRSVPPTRTPFAMFPQELGTWQQRGPEERLTPDIAKALAADDYRQATFIRDAATPPVGLFMAFYNDQSKGGVHSPEICLPSSGWEIAKLERVDIAPQLGQDTPFPLNRAIIQKGEQRMMVYYWFQQGERRVAWDFAAKFYLLADGIRTGQTDGGLVRLTTLMHNGESEADAEARLLDMTKNLAGPLPRFIPVD
;
A
#
# COMPACT_ATOMS: atom_id res chain seq x y z
N MET A 1 49.66 3.64 62.34
CA MET A 1 49.50 2.35 61.62
C MET A 1 48.09 2.31 61.08
N ALA A 2 47.96 2.50 59.76
CA ALA A 2 46.68 2.56 59.06
C ALA A 2 46.23 1.13 58.69
N SER A 3 45.02 0.75 59.08
CA SER A 3 44.35 -0.48 58.63
C SER A 3 43.65 -0.20 57.31
N SER A 4 44.17 -0.80 56.24
CA SER A 4 43.58 -0.76 54.90
C SER A 4 42.43 -1.77 54.82
N ASP A 5 41.19 -1.28 54.94
CA ASP A 5 40.01 -2.03 54.51
C ASP A 5 39.95 -1.97 52.99
N THR A 6 40.32 -3.08 52.35
CA THR A 6 40.15 -3.30 50.92
C THR A 6 38.66 -3.48 50.61
N ILE A 7 38.05 -2.41 50.10
CA ILE A 7 36.74 -2.44 49.45
C ILE A 7 36.83 -3.39 48.24
N SER A 8 36.26 -4.58 48.36
CA SER A 8 36.05 -5.49 47.24
C SER A 8 35.06 -4.86 46.25
N SER A 9 35.54 -4.51 45.06
CA SER A 9 34.72 -4.01 43.96
C SER A 9 33.79 -5.11 43.41
N PRO A 10 32.49 -4.86 43.20
CA PRO A 10 31.56 -5.83 42.63
C PRO A 10 31.62 -5.83 41.09
N GLN A 11 32.81 -5.96 40.50
CA GLN A 11 32.99 -5.96 39.03
C GLN A 11 33.15 -7.36 38.40
N GLY A 12 33.02 -8.44 39.19
CA GLY A 12 33.39 -9.80 38.76
C GLY A 12 32.30 -10.70 38.15
N GLN A 13 31.04 -10.28 37.97
CA GLN A 13 29.94 -11.21 37.62
C GLN A 13 29.31 -11.08 36.22
N LEU A 14 29.86 -10.25 35.31
CA LEU A 14 29.20 -9.93 34.03
C LEU A 14 29.67 -10.72 32.79
N SER A 15 30.46 -11.79 32.92
CA SER A 15 31.13 -12.42 31.76
C SER A 15 30.72 -13.84 31.37
N SER A 16 29.65 -14.43 31.91
CA SER A 16 29.18 -15.72 31.39
C SER A 16 28.28 -15.50 30.16
N THR A 17 28.84 -15.63 28.95
CA THR A 17 28.05 -15.75 27.72
C THR A 17 26.99 -16.83 27.88
N SER A 18 25.72 -16.47 27.72
CA SER A 18 24.64 -17.46 27.81
C SER A 18 24.47 -18.19 26.49
N VAL A 19 25.33 -19.18 26.24
CA VAL A 19 25.34 -19.97 25.00
C VAL A 19 23.96 -20.56 24.69
N ALA A 20 23.27 -21.08 25.73
CA ALA A 20 21.93 -21.64 25.59
C ALA A 20 20.87 -20.60 25.21
N GLY A 21 20.91 -19.39 25.77
CA GLY A 21 19.95 -18.34 25.43
C GLY A 21 20.13 -17.82 24.00
N LEU A 22 21.39 -17.65 23.58
CA LEU A 22 21.73 -17.28 22.21
C LEU A 22 21.32 -18.37 21.20
N PHE A 23 21.52 -19.65 21.56
CA PHE A 23 21.07 -20.78 20.74
C PHE A 23 19.55 -20.73 20.50
N TRP A 24 18.73 -20.61 21.54
CA TRP A 24 17.27 -20.56 21.36
C TRP A 24 16.78 -19.32 20.61
N LEU A 25 17.43 -18.16 20.81
CA LEU A 25 17.15 -16.95 20.03
C LEU A 25 17.49 -17.16 18.54
N ALA A 26 18.61 -17.82 18.24
CA ALA A 26 19.00 -18.14 16.86
C ALA A 26 18.01 -19.12 16.22
N VAL A 27 17.61 -20.19 16.93
CA VAL A 27 16.60 -21.13 16.46
C VAL A 27 15.26 -20.42 16.19
N ALA A 28 14.78 -19.59 17.11
CA ALA A 28 13.55 -18.82 16.92
C ALA A 28 13.63 -17.89 15.71
N THR A 29 14.75 -17.17 15.54
CA THR A 29 14.97 -16.25 14.41
C THR A 29 15.05 -16.99 13.08
N ILE A 30 15.79 -18.10 13.01
CA ILE A 30 15.94 -18.88 11.77
C ILE A 30 14.62 -19.54 11.38
N ALA A 31 13.91 -20.15 12.33
CA ALA A 31 12.61 -20.77 12.06
C ALA A 31 11.57 -19.74 11.58
N ALA A 32 11.55 -18.56 12.21
CA ALA A 32 10.69 -17.46 11.78
C ALA A 32 11.09 -16.94 10.39
N GLY A 33 12.38 -16.71 10.12
CA GLY A 33 12.86 -16.25 8.82
C GLY A 33 12.47 -17.20 7.69
N TRP A 34 12.57 -18.52 7.92
CA TRP A 34 12.13 -19.52 6.94
C TRP A 34 10.62 -19.55 6.78
N PHE A 35 9.87 -19.49 7.88
CA PHE A 35 8.42 -19.43 7.82
C PHE A 35 7.95 -18.20 7.03
N PHE A 36 8.50 -17.01 7.30
CA PHE A 36 8.10 -15.76 6.64
C PHE A 36 8.81 -15.48 5.29
N ILE A 37 9.49 -16.46 4.69
CA ILE A 37 10.32 -16.24 3.49
C ILE A 37 9.55 -15.59 2.33
N ASP A 38 8.31 -16.01 2.07
CA ASP A 38 7.48 -15.45 0.98
C ASP A 38 7.22 -13.94 1.19
N GLY A 39 7.01 -13.52 2.44
CA GLY A 39 6.84 -12.11 2.79
C GLY A 39 8.14 -11.32 2.66
N LEU A 40 9.30 -11.92 2.98
CA LEU A 40 10.60 -11.30 2.78
C LEU A 40 10.92 -11.15 1.28
N ASP A 41 10.62 -12.17 0.47
CA ASP A 41 10.78 -12.12 -0.98
C ASP A 41 9.87 -11.07 -1.62
N ALA A 42 8.61 -10.96 -1.17
CA ALA A 42 7.70 -9.89 -1.59
C ALA A 42 8.25 -8.50 -1.25
N LEU A 43 8.85 -8.32 -0.07
CA LEU A 43 9.52 -7.06 0.28
C LEU A 43 10.72 -6.78 -0.63
N LEU A 44 11.58 -7.76 -0.88
CA LEU A 44 12.74 -7.61 -1.76
C LEU A 44 12.34 -7.25 -3.20
N LEU A 45 11.24 -7.81 -3.70
CA LEU A 45 10.68 -7.45 -5.00
C LEU A 45 10.09 -6.04 -4.98
N ALA A 46 9.30 -5.70 -3.95
CA ALA A 46 8.72 -4.36 -3.80
C ALA A 46 9.80 -3.28 -3.75
N TRP A 47 10.92 -3.52 -3.04
CA TRP A 47 12.03 -2.58 -2.92
C TRP A 47 12.81 -2.33 -4.21
N GLN A 48 12.57 -3.09 -5.28
CA GLN A 48 13.11 -2.82 -6.61
C GLN A 48 12.32 -1.74 -7.35
N THR A 49 11.10 -1.42 -6.89
CA THR A 49 10.29 -0.34 -7.46
C THR A 49 10.82 1.03 -7.02
N PRO A 50 10.73 2.07 -7.87
CA PRO A 50 11.16 3.42 -7.51
C PRO A 50 10.48 3.97 -6.24
N GLU A 51 9.24 3.59 -5.98
CA GLU A 51 8.42 4.10 -4.87
C GLU A 51 8.87 3.55 -3.51
N TYR A 52 9.40 2.32 -3.48
CA TYR A 52 9.81 1.63 -2.25
C TYR A 52 11.32 1.39 -2.18
N SER A 53 12.13 2.04 -3.02
CA SER A 53 13.58 1.85 -3.07
C SER A 53 14.32 2.19 -1.77
N HIS A 54 13.68 2.92 -0.85
CA HIS A 54 14.20 3.22 0.50
C HIS A 54 14.03 2.05 1.48
N GLY A 55 13.18 1.08 1.17
CA GLY A 55 12.81 -0.03 2.05
C GLY A 55 13.99 -0.79 2.68
N PRO A 56 15.07 -1.13 1.95
CA PRO A 56 16.22 -1.83 2.52
C PRO A 56 16.92 -1.08 3.66
N LEU A 57 16.83 0.25 3.68
CA LEU A 57 17.45 1.09 4.70
C LEU A 57 16.63 1.10 6.00
N ILE A 58 15.32 0.84 5.94
CA ILE A 58 14.41 0.92 7.09
C ILE A 58 14.77 -0.09 8.21
N PRO A 59 15.03 -1.39 7.95
CA PRO A 59 15.49 -2.31 8.99
C PRO A 59 16.79 -1.85 9.66
N VAL A 60 17.72 -1.30 8.89
CA VAL A 60 19.01 -0.79 9.39
C VAL A 60 18.80 0.39 10.33
N LEU A 61 18.02 1.39 9.90
CA LEU A 61 17.71 2.56 10.73
C LEU A 61 16.89 2.17 11.98
N SER A 62 15.96 1.23 11.85
CA SER A 62 15.19 0.69 12.99
C SER A 62 16.09 -0.01 14.02
N ALA A 63 17.07 -0.80 13.55
CA ALA A 63 18.05 -1.44 14.41
C ALA A 63 18.96 -0.42 15.12
N LEU A 64 19.39 0.63 14.42
CA LEU A 64 20.17 1.73 15.02
C LEU A 64 19.35 2.49 16.07
N MET A 65 18.08 2.79 15.78
CA MET A 65 17.15 3.39 16.74
C MET A 65 16.98 2.49 17.98
N PHE A 66 16.81 1.19 17.79
CA PHE A 66 16.73 0.23 18.88
C PHE A 66 18.00 0.21 19.73
N LEU A 67 19.19 0.16 19.13
CA LEU A 67 20.45 0.19 19.87
C LEU A 67 20.62 1.48 20.68
N ARG A 68 20.17 2.61 20.13
CA ARG A 68 20.16 3.90 20.83
C ARG A 68 19.20 3.88 22.02
N GLU A 69 17.98 3.39 21.86
CA GLU A 69 17.02 3.29 22.97
C GLU A 69 17.49 2.29 24.04
N LEU A 70 18.10 1.18 23.62
CA LEU A 70 18.65 0.16 24.52
C LEU A 70 19.72 0.72 25.48
N LYS A 71 20.44 1.79 25.09
CA LYS A 71 21.38 2.51 25.97
C LYS A 71 20.71 3.06 27.23
N GLN A 72 19.44 3.46 27.14
CA GLN A 72 18.68 4.07 28.24
C GLN A 72 18.23 3.03 29.29
N TYR A 73 18.23 1.75 28.93
CA TYR A 73 17.80 0.65 29.80
C TYR A 73 19.01 -0.20 30.21
N PRO A 74 19.61 -0.01 31.40
CA PRO A 74 20.78 -0.78 31.81
C PRO A 74 20.45 -2.28 31.95
N PRO A 75 21.45 -3.19 31.81
CA PRO A 75 21.23 -4.61 31.95
C PRO A 75 20.70 -4.94 33.34
N ASN A 76 19.54 -5.59 33.42
CA ASN A 76 19.00 -6.08 34.69
C ASN A 76 19.45 -7.53 34.93
N PRO A 77 20.29 -7.79 35.94
CA PRO A 77 20.72 -9.15 36.27
C PRO A 77 19.65 -9.98 37.00
N GLY A 78 18.51 -9.40 37.40
CA GLY A 78 17.42 -10.11 38.07
C GLY A 78 16.61 -11.04 37.14
N PRO A 79 15.81 -11.97 37.70
CA PRO A 79 14.87 -12.77 36.93
C PRO A 79 13.79 -11.88 36.29
N ILE A 80 13.47 -12.15 35.02
CA ILE A 80 12.44 -11.43 34.26
C ILE A 80 11.20 -12.35 34.20
N HIS A 81 10.14 -11.98 34.90
CA HIS A 81 8.95 -12.82 35.09
C HIS A 81 7.81 -12.56 34.07
N ASP A 82 7.86 -11.45 33.35
CA ASP A 82 6.79 -10.92 32.51
C ASP A 82 7.05 -11.13 31.00
N ARG A 83 7.54 -12.31 30.61
CA ARG A 83 7.89 -12.66 29.21
C ARG A 83 6.75 -13.22 28.38
N TRP A 84 5.74 -13.80 29.02
CA TRP A 84 4.63 -14.50 28.35
C TRP A 84 3.77 -13.64 27.41
N PRO A 85 3.57 -12.33 27.65
CA PRO A 85 2.95 -11.46 26.64
C PRO A 85 3.67 -11.50 25.29
N GLY A 86 5.00 -11.64 25.29
CA GLY A 86 5.78 -11.79 24.06
C GLY A 86 5.47 -13.09 23.31
N VAL A 87 5.24 -14.21 24.01
CA VAL A 87 4.84 -15.47 23.39
C VAL A 87 3.47 -15.36 22.73
N ALA A 88 2.51 -14.66 23.36
CA ALA A 88 1.20 -14.40 22.77
C ALA A 88 1.30 -13.57 21.48
N VAL A 89 2.18 -12.55 21.46
CA VAL A 89 2.47 -11.75 20.25
C VAL A 89 3.14 -12.58 19.16
N ILE A 90 4.06 -13.49 19.50
CA ILE A 90 4.69 -14.41 18.54
C ILE A 90 3.65 -15.39 17.96
N LEU A 91 2.76 -15.94 18.79
CA LEU A 91 1.67 -16.78 18.32
C LEU A 91 0.75 -16.02 17.35
N LEU A 92 0.43 -14.76 17.67
CA LEU A 92 -0.32 -13.88 16.77
C LEU A 92 0.43 -13.68 15.44
N ALA A 93 1.74 -13.44 15.47
CA ALA A 93 2.54 -13.29 14.26
C ALA A 93 2.49 -14.53 13.36
N PHE A 94 2.69 -15.74 13.93
CA PHE A 94 2.58 -16.98 13.16
C PHE A 94 1.15 -17.23 12.65
N THR A 95 0.13 -16.87 13.42
CA THR A 95 -1.27 -16.99 12.99
C THR A 95 -1.57 -16.06 11.81
N VAL A 96 -1.18 -14.78 11.91
CA VAL A 96 -1.35 -13.80 10.83
C VAL A 96 -0.54 -14.21 9.59
N GLY A 97 0.70 -14.67 9.77
CA GLY A 97 1.51 -15.16 8.65
C GLY A 97 0.95 -16.42 8.00
N ALA A 98 0.41 -17.36 8.78
CA ALA A 98 -0.29 -18.54 8.25
C ALA A 98 -1.54 -18.13 7.46
N LEU A 99 -2.35 -17.19 7.97
CA LEU A 99 -3.49 -16.64 7.23
C LEU A 99 -3.06 -15.96 5.93
N GLY A 100 -1.99 -15.17 5.96
CA GLY A 100 -1.42 -14.53 4.76
C GLY A 100 -1.02 -15.56 3.71
N LYS A 101 -0.28 -16.61 4.11
CA LYS A 101 0.13 -17.69 3.21
C LYS A 101 -1.06 -18.49 2.67
N LEU A 102 -2.03 -18.85 3.51
CA LEU A 102 -3.25 -19.57 3.10
C LEU A 102 -4.08 -18.75 2.11
N SER A 103 -4.06 -17.43 2.25
CA SER A 103 -4.76 -16.51 1.33
C SER A 103 -3.94 -16.12 0.10
N GLN A 104 -2.69 -16.61 0.00
CA GLN A 104 -1.73 -16.25 -1.04
C GLN A 104 -1.40 -14.73 -1.09
N ILE A 105 -1.57 -14.01 0.03
CA ILE A 105 -1.25 -12.58 0.12
C ILE A 105 0.07 -12.41 0.85
N ASP A 106 1.15 -12.36 0.07
CA ASP A 106 2.53 -12.28 0.58
C ASP A 106 2.77 -11.01 1.42
N ASP A 107 2.06 -9.90 1.14
CA ASP A 107 2.11 -8.67 1.94
C ASP A 107 1.70 -8.89 3.41
N ILE A 108 0.67 -9.71 3.67
CA ILE A 108 0.23 -10.02 5.03
C ILE A 108 1.31 -10.82 5.78
N VAL A 109 2.01 -11.70 5.06
CA VAL A 109 3.15 -12.46 5.59
C VAL A 109 4.28 -11.49 5.97
N ALA A 110 4.55 -10.49 5.13
CA ALA A 110 5.51 -9.44 5.43
C ALA A 110 5.11 -8.64 6.68
N TYR A 111 3.82 -8.30 6.84
CA TYR A 111 3.33 -7.54 8.01
C TYR A 111 3.50 -8.35 9.30
N ALA A 112 3.29 -9.66 9.24
CA ALA A 112 3.50 -10.57 10.36
C ALA A 112 4.96 -10.59 10.87
N THR A 113 5.95 -10.31 10.01
CA THR A 113 7.36 -10.22 10.44
C THR A 113 7.57 -9.11 11.48
N ILE A 114 6.89 -7.96 11.34
CA ILE A 114 6.98 -6.84 12.28
C ILE A 114 6.36 -7.23 13.62
N ILE A 115 5.22 -7.92 13.60
CA ILE A 115 4.57 -8.46 14.81
C ILE A 115 5.52 -9.46 15.50
N TRP A 116 6.19 -10.32 14.73
CA TRP A 116 7.18 -11.25 15.27
C TRP A 116 8.36 -10.52 15.92
N VAL A 117 8.88 -9.44 15.30
CA VAL A 117 9.93 -8.60 15.90
C VAL A 117 9.46 -7.96 17.22
N ALA A 118 8.21 -7.49 17.30
CA ALA A 118 7.64 -7.01 18.56
C ALA A 118 7.64 -8.11 19.63
N GLY A 119 7.21 -9.31 19.26
CA GLY A 119 7.15 -10.48 20.13
C GLY A 119 8.53 -10.92 20.64
N ILE A 120 9.55 -10.97 19.78
CA ILE A 120 10.91 -11.39 20.19
C ILE A 120 11.55 -10.39 21.15
N LEU A 121 11.29 -9.10 21.00
CA LEU A 121 11.74 -8.07 21.94
C LEU A 121 11.08 -8.25 23.31
N LEU A 122 9.77 -8.51 23.36
CA LEU A 122 9.04 -8.77 24.61
C LEU A 122 9.50 -10.06 25.30
N VAL A 123 9.82 -11.13 24.55
CA VAL A 123 10.37 -12.37 25.13
C VAL A 123 11.80 -12.16 25.67
N SER A 124 12.58 -11.32 24.99
CA SER A 124 13.97 -11.04 25.35
C SER A 124 14.10 -10.15 26.58
N PHE A 125 13.30 -9.09 26.66
CA PHE A 125 13.39 -8.04 27.68
C PHE A 125 12.26 -8.06 28.74
N GLY A 126 11.19 -8.83 28.53
CA GLY A 126 9.97 -8.77 29.35
C GLY A 126 9.06 -7.60 28.96
N TRP A 127 7.80 -7.63 29.40
CA TRP A 127 6.81 -6.59 29.10
C TRP A 127 7.21 -5.20 29.66
N SER A 128 7.69 -5.16 30.90
CA SER A 128 8.10 -3.95 31.61
C SER A 128 9.12 -3.12 30.84
N THR A 129 10.14 -3.75 30.29
CA THR A 129 11.20 -3.07 29.52
C THR A 129 10.85 -3.08 28.03
N GLY A 130 10.47 -4.23 27.48
CA GLY A 130 10.30 -4.44 26.04
C GLY A 130 9.26 -3.54 25.38
N LYS A 131 8.20 -3.15 26.08
CA LYS A 131 7.17 -2.25 25.55
C LYS A 131 7.71 -0.87 25.15
N HIS A 132 8.85 -0.45 25.71
CA HIS A 132 9.44 0.86 25.42
C HIS A 132 10.16 0.88 24.06
N PHE A 133 10.50 -0.29 23.50
CA PHE A 133 11.09 -0.42 22.17
C PHE A 133 10.04 -0.44 21.05
N TRP A 134 8.81 0.00 21.31
CA TRP A 134 7.80 0.14 20.25
C TRP A 134 8.21 1.13 19.15
N PRO A 135 8.97 2.23 19.39
CA PRO A 135 9.29 3.18 18.33
C PRO A 135 10.11 2.59 17.17
N PRO A 136 11.22 1.83 17.39
CA PRO A 136 11.95 1.18 16.31
C PRO A 136 11.14 0.06 15.64
N VAL A 137 10.25 -0.62 16.37
CA VAL A 137 9.35 -1.63 15.76
C VAL A 137 8.33 -0.98 14.84
N LEU A 138 7.70 0.12 15.26
CA LEU A 138 6.74 0.84 14.41
C LEU A 138 7.44 1.43 13.18
N HIS A 139 8.69 1.85 13.28
CA HIS A 139 9.45 2.34 12.13
C HIS A 139 9.57 1.31 11.00
N LEU A 140 9.57 0.00 11.31
CA LEU A 140 9.59 -1.05 10.29
C LEU A 140 8.37 -0.99 9.35
N VAL A 141 7.25 -0.40 9.76
CA VAL A 141 6.06 -0.27 8.89
C VAL A 141 6.37 0.52 7.62
N TYR A 142 7.32 1.45 7.64
CA TYR A 142 7.70 2.23 6.46
C TYR A 142 8.45 1.45 5.38
N MET A 143 8.84 0.20 5.64
CA MET A 143 9.41 -0.70 4.64
C MET A 143 8.33 -1.49 3.87
N LEU A 144 7.09 -1.48 4.37
CA LEU A 144 6.01 -2.31 3.86
C LEU A 144 5.32 -1.65 2.66
N PRO A 145 5.02 -2.40 1.60
CA PRO A 145 4.12 -1.93 0.56
C PRO A 145 2.71 -1.74 1.12
N LEU A 146 2.06 -0.65 0.73
CA LEU A 146 0.64 -0.44 1.00
C LEU A 146 -0.21 -1.44 0.19
N PRO A 147 -1.35 -1.90 0.72
CA PRO A 147 -2.30 -2.68 -0.06
C PRO A 147 -2.71 -1.94 -1.33
N GLY A 148 -2.76 -2.62 -2.48
CA GLY A 148 -2.95 -1.99 -3.79
C GLY A 148 -4.12 -0.99 -3.86
N VAL A 149 -5.28 -1.32 -3.27
CA VAL A 149 -6.46 -0.43 -3.20
C VAL A 149 -6.12 0.91 -2.52
N LEU A 150 -5.37 0.87 -1.41
CA LEU A 150 -4.96 2.05 -0.68
C LEU A 150 -3.88 2.83 -1.44
N TYR A 151 -2.90 2.11 -1.99
CA TYR A 151 -1.83 2.68 -2.80
C TYR A 151 -2.39 3.50 -3.97
N TYR A 152 -3.26 2.91 -4.79
CA TYR A 152 -3.83 3.59 -5.95
C TYR A 152 -4.76 4.75 -5.57
N LYS A 153 -5.62 4.58 -4.54
CA LYS A 153 -6.49 5.68 -4.07
C LYS A 153 -5.67 6.89 -3.60
N ILE A 154 -4.59 6.66 -2.83
CA ILE A 154 -3.69 7.73 -2.41
C ILE A 154 -2.97 8.33 -3.62
N SER A 155 -2.41 7.48 -4.50
CA SER A 155 -1.69 7.92 -5.70
C SER A 155 -2.53 8.86 -6.56
N THR A 156 -3.75 8.45 -6.93
CA THR A 156 -4.67 9.26 -7.74
C THR A 156 -5.07 10.56 -7.03
N SER A 157 -5.32 10.51 -5.72
CA SER A 157 -5.67 11.72 -4.95
C SER A 157 -4.53 12.73 -4.90
N LEU A 158 -3.30 12.25 -4.66
CA LEU A 158 -2.12 13.11 -4.62
C LEU A 158 -1.76 13.67 -6.00
N GLN A 159 -1.98 12.90 -7.08
CA GLN A 159 -1.83 13.38 -8.45
C GLN A 159 -2.74 14.57 -8.72
N MET A 160 -4.06 14.42 -8.46
CA MET A 160 -5.04 15.51 -8.66
C MET A 160 -4.64 16.77 -7.90
N ILE A 161 -4.36 16.67 -6.60
CA ILE A 161 -3.96 17.82 -5.77
C ILE A 161 -2.66 18.45 -6.29
N SER A 162 -1.67 17.64 -6.66
CA SER A 162 -0.39 18.16 -7.15
C SER A 162 -0.51 18.82 -8.52
N SER A 163 -1.37 18.29 -9.40
CA SER A 163 -1.65 18.85 -10.72
C SER A 163 -2.38 20.17 -10.62
N GLU A 164 -3.40 20.28 -9.75
CA GLU A 164 -4.12 21.53 -9.50
C GLU A 164 -3.17 22.61 -8.96
N LEU A 165 -2.34 22.28 -7.97
CA LEU A 165 -1.39 23.21 -7.39
C LEU A 165 -0.27 23.57 -8.38
N GLY A 166 0.22 22.62 -9.17
CA GLY A 166 1.20 22.85 -10.23
C GLY A 166 0.66 23.78 -11.33
N VAL A 167 -0.59 23.59 -11.76
CA VAL A 167 -1.28 24.47 -12.71
C VAL A 167 -1.54 25.85 -12.12
N TRP A 168 -1.89 25.94 -10.84
CA TRP A 168 -1.99 27.22 -10.15
C TRP A 168 -0.67 27.99 -10.17
N MET A 169 0.47 27.32 -9.93
CA MET A 169 1.81 27.93 -10.04
C MET A 169 2.11 28.37 -11.48
N LEU A 170 1.80 27.55 -12.49
CA LEU A 170 1.97 27.92 -13.91
C LEU A 170 1.19 29.17 -14.29
N LYS A 171 -0.07 29.28 -13.83
CA LYS A 171 -0.91 30.47 -14.03
C LYS A 171 -0.30 31.71 -13.37
N LEU A 172 0.28 31.57 -12.17
CA LEU A 172 0.99 32.66 -11.50
C LEU A 172 2.18 33.18 -12.31
N MET A 173 2.82 32.31 -13.10
CA MET A 173 3.91 32.65 -14.01
C MET A 173 3.43 33.07 -15.41
N SER A 174 2.12 33.30 -15.60
CA SER A 174 1.52 33.70 -16.88
C SER A 174 1.71 32.70 -18.03
N VAL A 175 1.86 31.40 -17.72
CA VAL A 175 1.84 30.33 -18.72
C VAL A 175 0.38 29.98 -19.04
N PRO A 176 -0.07 30.00 -20.30
CA PRO A 176 -1.42 29.59 -20.67
C PRO A 176 -1.56 28.08 -20.43
N VAL A 177 -2.47 27.70 -19.53
CA VAL A 177 -2.65 26.30 -19.15
C VAL A 177 -4.09 26.00 -18.75
N PHE A 178 -4.58 24.84 -19.15
CA PHE A 178 -5.85 24.27 -18.76
C PHE A 178 -5.64 22.87 -18.16
N LEU A 179 -6.40 22.54 -17.12
CA LEU A 179 -6.32 21.23 -16.46
C LEU A 179 -7.62 20.48 -16.70
N GLU A 180 -7.53 19.26 -17.23
CA GLU A 180 -8.66 18.36 -17.42
C GLU A 180 -8.34 17.01 -16.77
N GLY A 181 -8.78 16.83 -15.52
CA GLY A 181 -8.36 15.72 -14.66
C GLY A 181 -6.84 15.72 -14.48
N ASN A 182 -6.16 14.65 -14.91
CA ASN A 182 -4.69 14.52 -14.85
C ASN A 182 -3.97 14.98 -16.13
N ILE A 183 -4.67 15.63 -17.07
CA ILE A 183 -4.08 16.12 -18.32
C ILE A 183 -3.88 17.63 -18.22
N ILE A 184 -2.62 18.07 -18.34
CA ILE A 184 -2.23 19.47 -18.39
C ILE A 184 -2.12 19.88 -19.87
N ASP A 185 -3.03 20.73 -20.32
CA ASP A 185 -3.04 21.27 -21.68
C ASP A 185 -2.38 22.65 -21.70
N LEU A 186 -1.22 22.74 -22.37
CA LEU A 186 -0.46 23.98 -22.56
C LEU A 186 -0.85 24.71 -23.86
N GLY A 187 -1.90 24.24 -24.56
CA GLY A 187 -2.36 24.73 -25.86
C GLY A 187 -1.49 24.23 -27.02
N VAL A 188 -0.17 24.33 -26.89
CA VAL A 188 0.79 23.81 -27.89
C VAL A 188 0.97 22.29 -27.78
N MET A 189 0.70 21.72 -26.60
CA MET A 189 0.85 20.28 -26.35
C MET A 189 0.09 19.86 -25.08
N LYS A 190 -0.14 18.55 -24.94
CA LYS A 190 -0.79 17.94 -23.77
C LYS A 190 0.21 17.08 -23.00
N LEU A 191 0.29 17.30 -21.69
CA LEU A 191 1.10 16.54 -20.76
C LEU A 191 0.21 15.67 -19.88
N HIS A 192 0.50 14.38 -19.83
CA HIS A 192 -0.15 13.46 -18.90
C HIS A 192 0.64 13.41 -17.60
N VAL A 193 -0.02 13.68 -16.48
CA VAL A 193 0.56 13.46 -15.15
C VAL A 193 0.43 11.98 -14.83
N ALA A 194 1.45 11.22 -15.23
CA ALA A 194 1.54 9.79 -14.99
C ALA A 194 1.67 9.46 -13.49
N GLU A 195 1.50 8.19 -13.15
CA GLU A 195 1.57 7.71 -11.76
C GLU A 195 2.89 8.06 -11.03
N ALA A 196 4.00 8.08 -11.79
CA ALA A 196 5.31 8.50 -11.29
C ALA A 196 5.33 9.95 -10.76
N CYS A 197 4.35 10.78 -11.13
CA CYS A 197 4.19 12.15 -10.66
C CYS A 197 3.24 12.27 -9.47
N SER A 198 2.84 11.18 -8.82
CA SER A 198 2.02 11.19 -7.60
C SER A 198 2.74 11.74 -6.36
N GLY A 199 4.08 11.75 -6.39
CA GLY A 199 4.92 12.14 -5.25
C GLY A 199 5.13 11.03 -4.20
N LEU A 200 4.53 9.84 -4.38
CA LEU A 200 4.68 8.72 -3.43
C LEU A 200 6.14 8.29 -3.23
N ARG A 201 6.93 8.32 -4.31
CA ARG A 201 8.38 8.06 -4.33
C ARG A 201 9.18 8.91 -3.34
N TYR A 202 8.72 10.13 -3.03
CA TYR A 202 9.36 11.00 -2.03
C TYR A 202 8.61 10.95 -0.69
N LEU A 203 7.30 10.73 -0.73
CA LEU A 203 6.47 10.76 0.46
C LEU A 203 6.86 9.67 1.45
N PHE A 204 7.03 8.42 0.98
CA PHE A 204 7.34 7.30 1.89
C PHE A 204 8.70 7.44 2.58
N PRO A 205 9.81 7.76 1.87
CA PRO A 205 11.08 8.06 2.53
C PRO A 205 10.99 9.26 3.50
N ILE A 206 10.29 10.33 3.13
CA ILE A 206 10.17 11.53 3.99
C ILE A 206 9.30 11.26 5.23
N LEU A 207 8.26 10.43 5.12
CA LEU A 207 7.48 9.97 6.28
C LEU A 207 8.33 9.17 7.25
N SER A 208 9.13 8.22 6.74
CA SER A 208 10.10 7.47 7.56
C SER A 208 11.11 8.41 8.22
N PHE A 209 11.74 9.29 7.44
CA PHE A 209 12.73 10.23 7.97
C PHE A 209 12.11 11.16 9.03
N SER A 210 10.91 11.68 8.77
CA SER A 210 10.19 12.53 9.71
C SER A 210 9.80 11.78 10.98
N TYR A 211 9.47 10.49 10.89
CA TYR A 211 9.27 9.63 12.05
C TYR A 211 10.53 9.51 12.91
N ILE A 212 11.68 9.18 12.29
CA ILE A 212 12.97 9.14 13.00
C ILE A 212 13.21 10.49 13.67
N PHE A 213 13.09 11.56 12.91
CA PHE A 213 13.27 12.93 13.38
C PHE A 213 12.38 13.24 14.60
N ALA A 214 11.10 12.89 14.55
CA ALA A 214 10.15 13.08 15.65
C ALA A 214 10.50 12.25 16.90
N VAL A 215 11.04 11.04 16.73
CA VAL A 215 11.54 10.21 17.84
C VAL A 215 12.80 10.82 18.45
N LEU A 216 13.73 11.34 17.64
CA LEU A 216 14.96 12.01 18.10
C LEU A 216 14.67 13.37 18.77
N TYR A 217 13.57 14.02 18.38
CA TYR A 217 13.20 15.35 18.85
C TYR A 217 12.78 15.35 20.33
N ARG A 218 13.46 16.14 21.14
CA ARG A 218 13.17 16.42 22.56
C ARG A 218 12.23 17.60 22.67
N GLY A 219 10.94 17.33 22.53
CA GLY A 219 9.90 18.35 22.69
C GLY A 219 8.51 17.74 22.92
N PRO A 220 7.49 18.60 23.10
CA PRO A 220 6.10 18.19 23.29
C PRO A 220 5.58 17.27 22.16
N VAL A 221 4.67 16.36 22.50
CA VAL A 221 4.09 15.40 21.55
C VAL A 221 3.41 16.09 20.35
N TRP A 222 2.79 17.26 20.56
CA TRP A 222 2.19 18.02 19.46
C TRP A 222 3.23 18.48 18.42
N GLN A 223 4.46 18.81 18.85
CA GLN A 223 5.53 19.22 17.94
C GLN A 223 6.00 18.03 17.09
N LYS A 224 6.11 16.87 17.72
CA LYS A 224 6.40 15.60 17.04
C LYS A 224 5.33 15.26 16.00
N ALA A 225 4.05 15.45 16.36
CA ALA A 225 2.93 15.24 15.45
C ALA A 225 2.97 16.21 14.26
N VAL A 226 3.24 17.49 14.49
CA VAL A 226 3.38 18.49 13.40
C VAL A 226 4.51 18.11 12.45
N LEU A 227 5.68 17.73 12.97
CA LEU A 227 6.81 17.30 12.13
C LEU A 227 6.43 16.07 11.29
N LEU A 228 5.84 15.05 11.91
CA LEU A 228 5.41 13.83 11.21
C LEU A 228 4.36 14.14 10.13
N LEU A 229 3.30 14.86 10.49
CA LEU A 229 2.19 15.18 9.58
C LEU A 229 2.59 16.15 8.48
N SER A 230 3.62 16.99 8.69
CA SER A 230 4.12 17.93 7.67
C SER A 230 4.78 17.25 6.47
N ALA A 231 5.20 15.98 6.61
CA ALA A 231 5.77 15.21 5.51
C ALA A 231 4.85 15.17 4.28
N VAL A 232 3.55 15.02 4.49
CA VAL A 232 2.53 14.98 3.42
C VAL A 232 2.43 16.31 2.67
N PRO A 233 2.09 17.46 3.29
CA PRO A 233 1.98 18.73 2.59
C PRO A 233 3.32 19.21 2.01
N ILE A 234 4.45 18.96 2.67
CA ILE A 234 5.78 19.29 2.11
C ILE A 234 6.01 18.52 0.81
N THR A 235 5.70 17.22 0.79
CA THR A 235 5.89 16.40 -0.40
C THR A 235 4.93 16.80 -1.53
N VAL A 236 3.65 17.02 -1.22
CA VAL A 236 2.66 17.49 -2.20
C VAL A 236 3.08 18.83 -2.81
N PHE A 237 3.52 19.77 -1.98
CA PHE A 237 4.00 21.07 -2.43
C PHE A 237 5.21 20.92 -3.37
N MET A 238 6.24 20.18 -2.95
CA MET A 238 7.43 19.99 -3.77
C MET A 238 7.17 19.22 -5.06
N ASN A 239 6.25 18.26 -5.03
CA ASN A 239 5.80 17.55 -6.22
C ASN A 239 5.05 18.49 -7.18
N SER A 240 4.24 19.42 -6.66
CA SER A 240 3.55 20.45 -7.45
C SER A 240 4.55 21.42 -8.10
N VAL A 241 5.60 21.82 -7.37
CA VAL A 241 6.70 22.61 -7.91
C VAL A 241 7.40 21.87 -9.06
N ARG A 242 7.66 20.56 -8.91
CA ARG A 242 8.22 19.72 -9.99
C ARG A 242 7.33 19.74 -11.22
N ILE A 243 6.02 19.55 -11.05
CA ILE A 243 5.04 19.57 -12.15
C ILE A 243 5.04 20.94 -12.85
N ALA A 244 5.03 22.04 -12.07
CA ALA A 244 5.06 23.39 -12.62
C ALA A 244 6.34 23.66 -13.42
N ILE A 245 7.52 23.32 -12.88
CA ILE A 245 8.80 23.49 -13.59
C ILE A 245 8.82 22.62 -14.86
N GLY A 246 8.33 21.37 -14.79
CA GLY A 246 8.17 20.51 -15.97
C GLY A 246 7.30 21.15 -17.05
N GLY A 247 6.16 21.74 -16.66
CA GLY A 247 5.27 22.46 -17.57
C GLY A 247 5.93 23.68 -18.22
N ILE A 248 6.73 24.45 -17.48
CA ILE A 248 7.52 25.57 -18.04
C ILE A 248 8.51 25.04 -19.07
N ILE A 249 9.27 23.99 -18.73
CA ILE A 249 10.28 23.43 -19.62
C ILE A 249 9.62 22.93 -20.91
N ALA A 250 8.52 22.20 -20.79
CA ALA A 250 7.76 21.71 -21.93
C ALA A 250 7.25 22.85 -22.83
N ASN A 251 6.71 23.92 -22.23
CA ASN A 251 6.14 25.06 -22.95
C ASN A 251 7.19 25.87 -23.74
N TYR A 252 8.39 26.07 -23.17
CA TYR A 252 9.41 26.94 -23.78
C TYR A 252 10.50 26.19 -24.56
N TYR A 253 10.84 24.97 -24.15
CA TYR A 253 11.97 24.21 -24.68
C TYR A 253 11.56 22.93 -25.42
N GLY A 254 10.30 22.50 -25.30
CA GLY A 254 9.79 21.27 -25.92
C GLY A 254 9.87 20.04 -24.99
N VAL A 255 9.25 18.94 -25.42
CA VAL A 255 9.15 17.69 -24.64
C VAL A 255 10.46 16.96 -24.48
N GLU A 256 11.38 17.14 -25.40
CA GLU A 256 12.66 16.43 -25.44
C GLU A 256 13.53 16.77 -24.22
N TRP A 257 13.36 17.98 -23.68
CA TRP A 257 14.04 18.43 -22.46
C TRP A 257 13.46 17.81 -21.18
N LEU A 258 12.25 17.25 -21.24
CA LEU A 258 11.63 16.61 -20.08
C LEU A 258 12.36 15.33 -19.70
N GLU A 259 12.85 14.52 -20.63
CA GLU A 259 13.56 13.28 -20.29
C GLU A 259 14.81 13.58 -19.44
N GLY A 260 15.66 14.52 -19.86
CA GLY A 260 16.84 14.92 -19.08
C GLY A 260 16.50 15.58 -17.73
N PHE A 261 15.48 16.44 -17.71
CA PHE A 261 15.06 17.13 -16.49
C PHE A 261 14.44 16.17 -15.47
N THR A 262 13.51 15.31 -15.92
CA THR A 262 12.82 14.34 -15.07
C THR A 262 13.84 13.45 -14.39
N HIS A 263 14.79 12.87 -15.12
CA HIS A 263 15.86 12.02 -14.54
C HIS A 263 16.71 12.75 -13.48
N PHE A 264 17.03 14.03 -13.65
CA PHE A 264 17.80 14.81 -12.67
C PHE A 264 16.98 15.19 -11.43
N PHE A 265 15.74 15.66 -11.62
CA PHE A 265 14.83 16.03 -10.54
C PHE A 265 14.23 14.81 -9.83
N GLU A 266 14.35 13.61 -10.40
CA GLU A 266 13.58 12.42 -10.01
C GLU A 266 13.98 11.74 -8.70
N GLY A 267 15.13 12.05 -8.12
CA GLY A 267 15.60 11.29 -6.95
C GLY A 267 15.94 12.18 -5.77
N TRP A 268 17.13 12.75 -5.84
CA TRP A 268 17.80 13.29 -4.67
C TRP A 268 17.48 14.77 -4.43
N VAL A 269 17.22 15.56 -5.49
CA VAL A 269 16.97 17.01 -5.38
C VAL A 269 15.68 17.28 -4.59
N ILE A 270 14.56 16.69 -5.00
CA ILE A 270 13.28 16.85 -4.31
C ILE A 270 13.36 16.30 -2.90
N PHE A 271 13.97 15.14 -2.72
CA PHE A 271 14.14 14.53 -1.40
C PHE A 271 14.95 15.43 -0.45
N ILE A 272 16.09 15.97 -0.88
CA ILE A 272 16.89 16.90 -0.09
C ILE A 272 16.11 18.19 0.19
N ALA A 273 15.39 18.73 -0.80
CA ALA A 273 14.56 19.91 -0.61
C ALA A 273 13.46 19.67 0.45
N CYS A 274 12.77 18.53 0.41
CA CYS A 274 11.80 18.14 1.44
C CYS A 274 12.44 18.04 2.83
N ILE A 275 13.64 17.46 2.92
CA ILE A 275 14.40 17.41 4.18
C ILE A 275 14.72 18.82 4.68
N ILE A 276 15.22 19.71 3.82
CA ILE A 276 15.54 21.11 4.17
C ILE A 276 14.29 21.83 4.68
N LEU A 277 13.14 21.64 4.02
CA LEU A 277 11.87 22.23 4.46
C LEU A 277 11.42 21.69 5.82
N LEU A 278 11.59 20.38 6.07
CA LEU A 278 11.29 19.76 7.36
C LEU A 278 12.19 20.33 8.48
N PHE A 279 13.49 20.48 8.21
CA PHE A 279 14.43 21.12 9.13
C PHE A 279 14.11 22.61 9.34
N GLY A 280 13.69 23.30 8.28
CA GLY A 280 13.22 24.69 8.34
C GLY A 280 12.00 24.83 9.24
N LEU A 281 11.03 23.93 9.12
CA LEU A 281 9.86 23.86 10.00
C LEU A 281 10.27 23.60 11.45
N ALA A 282 11.15 22.63 11.70
CA ALA A 282 11.67 22.35 13.04
C ALA A 282 12.36 23.59 13.64
N ARG A 283 13.17 24.30 12.85
CA ARG A 283 13.84 25.53 13.27
C ARG A 283 12.85 26.66 13.54
N LEU A 284 11.81 26.80 12.72
CA LEU A 284 10.74 27.76 12.95
C LEU A 284 10.01 27.49 14.27
N MET A 285 9.72 26.23 14.57
CA MET A 285 9.08 25.84 15.85
C MET A 285 10.01 26.13 17.04
N LEU A 286 11.31 25.86 16.91
CA LEU A 286 12.31 26.18 17.94
C LEU A 286 12.49 27.68 18.14
N PHE A 287 12.31 28.50 17.09
CA PHE A 287 12.36 29.95 17.18
C PHE A 287 11.27 30.52 18.10
N PHE A 288 10.08 29.91 18.09
CA PHE A 288 8.97 30.24 18.99
C PHE A 288 9.07 29.56 20.36
N HIS A 289 10.03 28.67 20.57
CA HIS A 289 10.21 28.00 21.85
C HIS A 289 10.81 28.99 22.88
N PRO A 290 10.26 29.10 24.12
CA PRO A 290 10.73 30.09 25.10
C PRO A 290 12.22 29.97 25.44
N GLY A 291 12.74 28.74 25.49
CA GLY A 291 14.16 28.47 25.77
C GLY A 291 15.10 28.49 24.54
N LYS A 292 14.57 28.68 23.32
CA LYS A 292 15.31 28.70 22.04
C LYS A 292 16.49 27.69 21.94
N PRO A 293 16.30 26.39 22.26
CA PRO A 293 17.39 25.44 22.19
C PRO A 293 17.88 25.31 20.74
N THR A 294 19.15 24.99 20.57
CA THR A 294 19.70 24.74 19.23
C THR A 294 19.10 23.46 18.63
N LEU A 295 19.12 23.32 17.31
CA LEU A 295 18.59 22.12 16.65
C LEU A 295 19.32 20.83 17.11
N ALA A 296 20.62 20.92 17.38
CA ALA A 296 21.42 19.81 17.89
C ALA A 296 21.14 19.50 19.37
N GLU A 297 20.67 20.47 20.16
CA GLU A 297 20.18 20.21 21.53
C GLU A 297 18.78 19.60 21.52
N ALA A 298 17.94 20.05 20.59
CA ALA A 298 16.59 19.54 20.41
C ALA A 298 16.59 18.12 19.81
N LEU A 299 17.55 17.77 18.97
CA LEU A 299 17.72 16.43 18.42
C LEU A 299 18.78 15.68 19.21
N ASP A 300 18.37 14.60 19.86
CA ASP A 300 19.31 13.78 20.61
C ASP A 300 20.10 12.83 19.70
N LEU A 301 21.16 13.37 19.10
CA LEU A 301 22.06 12.70 18.15
C LEU A 301 23.22 11.96 18.84
N ASP A 302 23.16 11.72 20.16
CA ASP A 302 24.22 11.00 20.85
C ASP A 302 24.23 9.50 20.47
N MET A 303 25.10 9.17 19.52
CA MET A 303 25.37 7.81 19.06
C MET A 303 26.53 7.14 19.82
N SER A 304 27.10 7.80 20.83
CA SER A 304 28.25 7.27 21.55
C SER A 304 27.89 5.96 22.28
N GLY A 305 28.75 4.95 22.14
CA GLY A 305 28.58 3.68 22.84
C GLY A 305 27.34 2.87 22.45
N MET A 306 26.68 3.18 21.32
CA MET A 306 25.55 2.35 20.86
C MET A 306 26.03 0.97 20.35
N TRP A 307 27.21 0.92 19.71
CA TRP A 307 27.78 -0.32 19.19
C TRP A 307 28.19 -1.30 20.29
N THR A 308 28.53 -0.81 21.49
CA THR A 308 28.81 -1.68 22.64
C THR A 308 27.54 -2.39 23.12
N GLN A 309 26.36 -1.84 22.84
CA GLN A 309 25.08 -2.47 23.17
C GLN A 309 24.81 -3.72 22.34
N LEU A 310 25.41 -3.87 21.15
CA LEU A 310 25.30 -5.08 20.34
C LEU A 310 25.84 -6.31 21.09
N GLY A 311 26.86 -6.11 21.94
CA GLY A 311 27.41 -7.15 22.81
C GLY A 311 26.40 -7.70 23.82
N ARG A 312 25.32 -6.97 24.12
CA ARG A 312 24.26 -7.43 25.04
C ARG A 312 23.45 -8.61 24.50
N LEU A 313 23.50 -8.90 23.20
CA LEU A 313 22.93 -10.13 22.64
C LEU A 313 23.47 -11.39 23.34
N LYS A 314 24.73 -11.36 23.80
CA LYS A 314 25.37 -12.45 24.56
C LYS A 314 24.79 -12.65 25.96
N LEU A 315 24.06 -11.65 26.48
CA LEU A 315 23.41 -11.67 27.79
C LEU A 315 21.97 -12.22 27.72
N THR A 316 21.48 -12.58 26.52
CA THR A 316 20.16 -13.16 26.33
C THR A 316 20.05 -14.46 27.14
N ARG A 317 19.13 -14.51 28.10
CA ARG A 317 18.97 -15.67 28.98
C ARG A 317 18.05 -16.74 28.37
N PRO A 318 18.37 -18.03 28.51
CA PRO A 318 17.40 -19.09 28.22
C PRO A 318 16.24 -18.93 29.19
N SER A 319 15.03 -18.89 28.65
CA SER A 319 13.80 -18.82 29.44
C SER A 319 12.78 -19.76 28.83
N PRO A 320 11.81 -20.28 29.62
CA PRO A 320 10.72 -21.08 29.08
C PRO A 320 9.98 -20.37 27.94
N ALA A 321 9.82 -19.04 28.02
CA ALA A 321 9.22 -18.23 26.97
C ALA A 321 10.05 -18.23 25.66
N MET A 322 11.38 -18.13 25.75
CA MET A 322 12.27 -18.17 24.57
C MET A 322 12.28 -19.56 23.91
N ILE A 323 12.31 -20.62 24.72
CA ILE A 323 12.22 -22.00 24.23
C ILE A 323 10.86 -22.21 23.55
N THR A 324 9.78 -21.73 24.17
CA THR A 324 8.42 -21.81 23.60
C THR A 324 8.34 -21.06 22.27
N ALA A 325 8.93 -19.87 22.16
CA ALA A 325 8.98 -19.11 20.92
C ALA A 325 9.70 -19.89 19.79
N ALA A 326 10.84 -20.53 20.10
CA ALA A 326 11.57 -21.36 19.16
C ALA A 326 10.77 -22.61 18.72
N VAL A 327 10.16 -23.31 19.69
CA VAL A 327 9.32 -24.48 19.42
C VAL A 327 8.09 -24.11 18.60
N LEU A 328 7.44 -22.98 18.89
CA LEU A 328 6.32 -22.47 18.09
C LEU A 328 6.74 -22.19 16.65
N GLY A 329 7.91 -21.57 16.43
CA GLY A 329 8.43 -21.32 15.09
C GLY A 329 8.71 -22.62 14.31
N LEU A 330 9.35 -23.60 14.95
CA LEU A 330 9.60 -24.91 14.35
C LEU A 330 8.30 -25.68 14.07
N ALA A 331 7.32 -25.62 14.99
CA ALA A 331 6.02 -26.24 14.82
C ALA A 331 5.22 -25.59 13.69
N ALA A 332 5.19 -24.26 13.61
CA ALA A 332 4.54 -23.53 12.51
C ALA A 332 5.18 -23.86 11.16
N LEU A 333 6.52 -23.90 11.10
CA LEU A 333 7.26 -24.30 9.91
C LEU A 333 6.95 -25.75 9.50
N GLY A 334 7.01 -26.68 10.45
CA GLY A 334 6.70 -28.10 10.20
C GLY A 334 5.25 -28.32 9.78
N ALA A 335 4.30 -27.65 10.44
CA ALA A 335 2.89 -27.69 10.08
C ALA A 335 2.65 -27.15 8.67
N TRP A 336 3.35 -26.07 8.28
CA TRP A 336 3.23 -25.51 6.93
C TRP A 336 3.65 -26.50 5.83
N GLN A 337 4.64 -27.35 6.07
CA GLN A 337 5.05 -28.39 5.10
C GLN A 337 3.98 -29.48 4.90
N LEU A 338 3.02 -29.59 5.83
CA LEU A 338 1.92 -30.55 5.75
C LEU A 338 0.65 -29.92 5.13
N VAL A 339 0.61 -28.60 4.96
CA VAL A 339 -0.50 -27.92 4.29
C VAL A 339 -0.42 -28.24 2.80
N PRO A 340 -1.47 -28.83 2.19
CA PRO A 340 -1.50 -29.08 0.76
C PRO A 340 -1.33 -27.78 -0.03
N ASP A 341 -0.59 -27.83 -1.14
CA ASP A 341 -0.54 -26.70 -2.08
C ASP A 341 -1.90 -26.59 -2.79
N ASN A 342 -2.81 -25.83 -2.18
CA ASN A 342 -4.16 -25.58 -2.67
C ASN A 342 -4.21 -24.43 -3.70
N ARG A 343 -3.10 -24.13 -4.40
CA ARG A 343 -3.14 -23.19 -5.53
C ARG A 343 -4.23 -23.62 -6.51
N SER A 344 -5.24 -22.77 -6.68
CA SER A 344 -6.37 -23.04 -7.55
C SER A 344 -5.87 -23.33 -8.97
N VAL A 345 -6.26 -24.48 -9.50
CA VAL A 345 -6.22 -24.71 -10.94
C VAL A 345 -7.15 -23.66 -11.57
N PRO A 346 -6.71 -22.91 -12.60
CA PRO A 346 -7.56 -21.91 -13.24
C PRO A 346 -8.91 -22.51 -13.61
N PRO A 347 -10.03 -21.82 -13.32
CA PRO A 347 -11.34 -22.38 -13.55
C PRO A 347 -11.56 -22.59 -15.05
N THR A 348 -12.26 -23.67 -15.39
CA THR A 348 -12.56 -23.97 -16.79
C THR A 348 -13.57 -22.95 -17.31
N ARG A 349 -13.15 -22.09 -18.24
CA ARG A 349 -14.00 -21.03 -18.80
C ARG A 349 -13.82 -20.89 -20.30
N THR A 350 -14.80 -20.28 -20.95
CA THR A 350 -14.65 -19.85 -22.34
C THR A 350 -13.89 -18.52 -22.41
N PRO A 351 -12.88 -18.36 -23.27
CA PRO A 351 -12.18 -17.09 -23.48
C PRO A 351 -13.14 -15.99 -23.96
N PHE A 352 -12.89 -14.73 -23.55
CA PHE A 352 -13.71 -13.59 -23.97
C PHE A 352 -13.64 -13.31 -25.48
N ALA A 353 -12.64 -13.85 -26.18
CA ALA A 353 -12.59 -13.82 -27.65
C ALA A 353 -13.82 -14.46 -28.29
N MET A 354 -14.44 -15.46 -27.65
CA MET A 354 -15.67 -16.13 -28.12
C MET A 354 -16.95 -15.51 -27.56
N PHE A 355 -16.85 -14.35 -26.89
CA PHE A 355 -18.01 -13.69 -26.31
C PHE A 355 -18.97 -13.22 -27.42
N PRO A 356 -20.29 -13.43 -27.27
CA PRO A 356 -21.26 -13.20 -28.33
C PRO A 356 -21.26 -11.73 -28.79
N GLN A 357 -21.44 -11.55 -30.09
CA GLN A 357 -21.60 -10.22 -30.71
C GLN A 357 -23.06 -9.72 -30.63
N GLU A 358 -23.99 -10.59 -30.25
CA GLU A 358 -25.41 -10.28 -30.10
C GLU A 358 -25.87 -10.63 -28.68
N LEU A 359 -26.51 -9.68 -28.01
CA LEU A 359 -27.06 -9.80 -26.66
C LEU A 359 -28.52 -9.33 -26.67
N GLY A 360 -29.44 -10.24 -26.95
CA GLY A 360 -30.85 -9.89 -27.16
C GLY A 360 -31.01 -8.93 -28.32
N THR A 361 -31.48 -7.71 -28.06
CA THR A 361 -31.63 -6.65 -29.08
C THR A 361 -30.35 -5.85 -29.33
N TRP A 362 -29.29 -6.09 -28.56
CA TRP A 362 -28.03 -5.34 -28.66
C TRP A 362 -27.06 -6.06 -29.60
N GLN A 363 -26.50 -5.34 -30.57
CA GLN A 363 -25.50 -5.83 -31.50
C GLN A 363 -24.19 -5.07 -31.34
N GLN A 364 -23.07 -5.79 -31.38
CA GLN A 364 -21.75 -5.18 -31.33
C GLN A 364 -21.52 -4.31 -32.57
N ARG A 365 -21.07 -3.08 -32.34
CA ARG A 365 -20.68 -2.15 -33.39
C ARG A 365 -19.17 -2.20 -33.61
N GLY A 366 -18.77 -2.69 -34.77
CA GLY A 366 -17.35 -2.73 -35.17
C GLY A 366 -16.55 -3.87 -34.53
N PRO A 367 -15.23 -3.92 -34.78
CA PRO A 367 -14.36 -4.94 -34.22
C PRO A 367 -14.22 -4.77 -32.69
N GLU A 368 -13.66 -5.79 -32.04
CA GLU A 368 -13.25 -5.71 -30.64
C GLU A 368 -12.26 -4.55 -30.43
N GLU A 369 -12.48 -3.76 -29.39
CA GLU A 369 -11.58 -2.67 -29.01
C GLU A 369 -10.43 -3.24 -28.16
N ARG A 370 -9.19 -2.84 -28.46
CA ARG A 370 -8.01 -3.23 -27.68
C ARG A 370 -7.55 -2.08 -26.80
N LEU A 371 -7.19 -2.41 -25.57
CA LEU A 371 -6.51 -1.47 -24.69
C LEU A 371 -5.13 -1.13 -25.26
N THR A 372 -4.65 0.08 -25.01
CA THR A 372 -3.25 0.42 -25.32
C THR A 372 -2.31 -0.49 -24.54
N PRO A 373 -1.08 -0.77 -25.04
CA PRO A 373 -0.15 -1.68 -24.39
C PRO A 373 0.11 -1.35 -22.92
N ASP A 374 0.23 -0.06 -22.59
CA ASP A 374 0.47 0.39 -21.21
C ASP A 374 -0.72 0.13 -20.29
N ILE A 375 -1.96 0.37 -20.76
CA ILE A 375 -3.17 0.10 -19.97
C ILE A 375 -3.37 -1.41 -19.81
N ALA A 376 -3.13 -2.20 -20.86
CA ALA A 376 -3.23 -3.66 -20.78
C ALA A 376 -2.20 -4.23 -19.78
N LYS A 377 -0.97 -3.70 -19.79
CA LYS A 377 0.09 -4.09 -18.85
C LYS A 377 -0.24 -3.69 -17.41
N ALA A 378 -0.78 -2.50 -17.20
CA ALA A 378 -1.19 -2.02 -15.87
C ALA A 378 -2.40 -2.79 -15.32
N LEU A 379 -3.37 -3.10 -16.19
CA LEU A 379 -4.53 -3.91 -15.83
C LEU A 379 -4.14 -5.34 -15.44
N ALA A 380 -3.13 -5.90 -16.12
CA ALA A 380 -2.57 -7.23 -15.88
C ALA A 380 -3.62 -8.36 -15.84
N ALA A 381 -4.70 -8.22 -16.61
CA ALA A 381 -5.74 -9.24 -16.72
C ALA A 381 -5.25 -10.41 -17.59
N ASP A 382 -5.57 -11.64 -17.19
CA ASP A 382 -5.32 -12.85 -17.99
C ASP A 382 -6.15 -12.84 -19.28
N ASP A 383 -7.33 -12.22 -19.25
CA ASP A 383 -8.20 -12.03 -20.41
C ASP A 383 -9.07 -10.80 -20.19
N TYR A 384 -9.31 -10.04 -21.24
CA TYR A 384 -10.19 -8.88 -21.19
C TYR A 384 -10.94 -8.72 -22.52
N ARG A 385 -12.08 -8.04 -22.45
CA ARG A 385 -12.85 -7.63 -23.63
C ARG A 385 -13.36 -6.21 -23.47
N GLN A 386 -13.24 -5.44 -24.55
CA GLN A 386 -13.86 -4.14 -24.68
C GLN A 386 -14.65 -4.08 -25.99
N ALA A 387 -15.93 -3.74 -25.90
CA ALA A 387 -16.82 -3.67 -27.06
C ALA A 387 -17.93 -2.65 -26.85
N THR A 388 -18.36 -2.04 -27.95
CA THR A 388 -19.50 -1.12 -27.96
C THR A 388 -20.72 -1.80 -28.58
N PHE A 389 -21.86 -1.76 -27.91
CA PHE A 389 -23.13 -2.33 -28.37
C PHE A 389 -24.14 -1.25 -28.72
N ILE A 390 -24.91 -1.49 -29.79
CA ILE A 390 -26.01 -0.63 -30.26
C ILE A 390 -27.29 -1.45 -30.37
N ARG A 391 -28.43 -0.83 -30.07
CA ARG A 391 -29.76 -1.44 -30.25
C ARG A 391 -30.47 -0.89 -31.49
N ASP A 392 -30.42 0.43 -31.66
CA ASP A 392 -31.01 1.17 -32.75
C ASP A 392 -30.25 2.51 -32.92
N ALA A 393 -30.55 3.28 -33.96
CA ALA A 393 -29.86 4.53 -34.26
C ALA A 393 -30.22 5.69 -33.30
N ALA A 394 -31.33 5.58 -32.56
CA ALA A 394 -31.82 6.63 -31.66
C ALA A 394 -31.35 6.43 -30.21
N THR A 395 -31.04 5.19 -29.83
CA THR A 395 -30.60 4.81 -28.50
C THR A 395 -29.09 4.98 -28.37
N PRO A 396 -28.60 5.67 -27.32
CA PRO A 396 -27.17 5.79 -27.07
C PRO A 396 -26.51 4.42 -26.92
N PRO A 397 -25.27 4.24 -27.43
CA PRO A 397 -24.56 2.97 -27.31
C PRO A 397 -24.27 2.60 -25.85
N VAL A 398 -24.08 1.31 -25.61
CA VAL A 398 -23.59 0.77 -24.34
C VAL A 398 -22.21 0.17 -24.53
N GLY A 399 -21.22 0.72 -23.84
CA GLY A 399 -19.88 0.14 -23.76
C GLY A 399 -19.85 -0.99 -22.75
N LEU A 400 -19.29 -2.12 -23.14
CA LEU A 400 -19.01 -3.28 -22.29
C LEU A 400 -17.50 -3.39 -22.09
N PHE A 401 -17.09 -3.54 -20.84
CA PHE A 401 -15.74 -3.91 -20.49
C PHE A 401 -15.77 -5.06 -19.48
N MET A 402 -14.99 -6.10 -19.74
CA MET A 402 -14.81 -7.23 -18.83
C MET A 402 -13.34 -7.58 -18.71
N ALA A 403 -12.91 -7.96 -17.51
CA ALA A 403 -11.58 -8.47 -17.25
C ALA A 403 -11.66 -9.68 -16.32
N PHE A 404 -10.82 -10.69 -16.56
CA PHE A 404 -10.76 -11.92 -15.79
C PHE A 404 -9.32 -12.19 -15.31
N TYR A 405 -9.22 -12.75 -14.12
CA TYR A 405 -7.98 -13.08 -13.45
C TYR A 405 -8.08 -14.52 -12.93
N ASN A 406 -7.09 -15.33 -13.29
CA ASN A 406 -6.92 -16.68 -12.76
C ASN A 406 -6.48 -16.65 -11.28
N ASP A 407 -5.79 -15.58 -10.88
CA ASP A 407 -5.33 -15.35 -9.51
C ASP A 407 -5.29 -13.84 -9.22
N GLN A 408 -6.07 -13.40 -8.22
CA GLN A 408 -6.13 -12.00 -7.76
C GLN A 408 -5.31 -11.72 -6.49
N SER A 409 -4.49 -12.68 -6.06
CA SER A 409 -3.67 -12.60 -4.85
C SER A 409 -2.42 -11.73 -5.06
N LYS A 410 -1.76 -11.83 -6.24
CA LYS A 410 -0.53 -11.10 -6.61
C LYS A 410 -0.77 -9.90 -7.51
N GLY A 411 -1.78 -9.10 -7.17
CA GLY A 411 -2.33 -8.07 -8.05
C GLY A 411 -3.73 -8.46 -8.52
N GLY A 412 -4.50 -7.53 -9.07
CA GLY A 412 -5.87 -7.79 -9.50
C GLY A 412 -6.58 -6.52 -9.90
N VAL A 413 -7.83 -6.65 -10.36
CA VAL A 413 -8.55 -5.52 -10.96
C VAL A 413 -8.78 -4.41 -9.94
N HIS A 414 -8.34 -3.20 -10.28
CA HIS A 414 -8.72 -2.00 -9.53
C HIS A 414 -10.13 -1.56 -9.98
N SER A 415 -10.95 -1.03 -9.08
CA SER A 415 -12.26 -0.50 -9.49
C SER A 415 -12.13 0.62 -10.53
N PRO A 416 -13.21 0.88 -11.28
CA PRO A 416 -13.39 2.11 -12.04
C PRO A 416 -13.15 3.39 -11.22
N GLU A 417 -13.24 3.35 -9.88
CA GLU A 417 -12.89 4.48 -9.01
C GLU A 417 -11.42 4.90 -9.11
N ILE A 418 -10.55 3.99 -9.57
CA ILE A 418 -9.11 4.21 -9.70
C ILE A 418 -8.74 4.59 -11.14
N CYS A 419 -9.29 3.90 -12.14
CA CYS A 419 -8.88 4.09 -13.55
C CYS A 419 -9.63 5.16 -14.34
N LEU A 420 -10.85 5.52 -13.93
CA LEU A 420 -11.60 6.58 -14.61
C LEU A 420 -11.03 7.98 -14.29
N PRO A 421 -10.69 8.32 -13.03
CA PRO A 421 -10.08 9.61 -12.73
C PRO A 421 -8.72 9.83 -13.40
N SER A 422 -7.90 8.78 -13.50
CA SER A 422 -6.61 8.88 -14.23
C SER A 422 -6.79 9.17 -15.73
N SER A 423 -7.96 8.84 -16.30
CA SER A 423 -8.33 9.15 -17.69
C SER A 423 -9.07 10.51 -17.84
N GLY A 424 -9.18 11.27 -16.75
CA GLY A 424 -9.81 12.59 -16.68
C GLY A 424 -11.33 12.58 -16.44
N TRP A 425 -11.90 11.46 -15.98
CA TRP A 425 -13.31 11.39 -15.60
C TRP A 425 -13.48 11.65 -14.10
N GLU A 426 -14.33 12.61 -13.75
CA GLU A 426 -14.72 12.86 -12.37
C GLU A 426 -15.91 11.99 -11.99
N ILE A 427 -15.93 11.46 -10.76
CA ILE A 427 -17.05 10.66 -10.25
C ILE A 427 -18.01 11.62 -9.55
N ALA A 428 -19.04 12.07 -10.27
CA ALA A 428 -20.03 13.02 -9.75
C ALA A 428 -20.97 12.38 -8.71
N LYS A 429 -21.29 11.09 -8.88
CA LYS A 429 -22.14 10.33 -7.96
C LYS A 429 -21.71 8.87 -7.98
N LEU A 430 -21.68 8.21 -6.82
CA LEU A 430 -21.46 6.77 -6.69
C LEU A 430 -22.39 6.20 -5.62
N GLU A 431 -23.22 5.24 -6.01
CA GLU A 431 -24.19 4.56 -5.18
C GLU A 431 -24.01 3.06 -5.31
N ARG A 432 -24.20 2.33 -4.21
CA ARG A 432 -24.29 0.87 -4.24
C ARG A 432 -25.76 0.50 -4.23
N VAL A 433 -26.19 -0.21 -5.27
CA VAL A 433 -27.60 -0.57 -5.47
C VAL A 433 -27.70 -2.08 -5.68
N ASP A 434 -28.81 -2.66 -5.22
CA ASP A 434 -29.19 -4.03 -5.57
C ASP A 434 -30.24 -3.97 -6.66
N ILE A 435 -29.92 -4.53 -7.84
CA ILE A 435 -30.81 -4.53 -9.00
C ILE A 435 -31.60 -5.83 -9.16
N ALA A 436 -31.48 -6.78 -8.22
CA ALA A 436 -32.19 -8.05 -8.28
C ALA A 436 -33.72 -7.92 -8.46
N PRO A 437 -34.42 -7.01 -7.76
CA PRO A 437 -35.86 -6.80 -7.97
C PRO A 437 -36.20 -6.38 -9.40
N GLN A 438 -35.38 -5.53 -10.01
CA GLN A 438 -35.56 -5.01 -11.37
C GLN A 438 -35.23 -6.06 -12.44
N LEU A 439 -34.39 -7.04 -12.09
CA LEU A 439 -34.09 -8.22 -12.90
C LEU A 439 -35.11 -9.35 -12.71
N GLY A 440 -35.99 -9.28 -11.71
CA GLY A 440 -36.91 -10.37 -11.35
C GLY A 440 -36.19 -11.57 -10.77
N GLN A 441 -35.07 -11.35 -10.07
CA GLN A 441 -34.27 -12.39 -9.41
C GLN A 441 -34.46 -12.34 -7.89
N ASP A 442 -34.53 -13.51 -7.26
CA ASP A 442 -34.58 -13.61 -5.79
C ASP A 442 -33.19 -13.49 -5.14
N THR A 443 -32.13 -13.74 -5.92
CA THR A 443 -30.74 -13.62 -5.48
C THR A 443 -30.24 -12.19 -5.62
N PRO A 444 -29.61 -11.59 -4.58
CA PRO A 444 -29.07 -10.24 -4.65
C PRO A 444 -28.14 -10.03 -5.86
N PHE A 445 -28.27 -8.86 -6.47
CA PHE A 445 -27.42 -8.38 -7.56
C PHE A 445 -26.85 -7.01 -7.16
N PRO A 446 -25.94 -6.96 -6.17
CA PRO A 446 -25.30 -5.71 -5.78
C PRO A 446 -24.33 -5.25 -6.88
N LEU A 447 -24.45 -3.99 -7.29
CA LEU A 447 -23.51 -3.33 -8.18
C LEU A 447 -23.25 -1.88 -7.76
N ASN A 448 -22.19 -1.30 -8.30
CA ASN A 448 -21.92 0.12 -8.22
C ASN A 448 -22.58 0.85 -9.38
N ARG A 449 -23.44 1.81 -9.05
CA ARG A 449 -24.06 2.79 -9.94
C ARG A 449 -23.30 4.09 -9.80
N ALA A 450 -22.56 4.49 -10.83
CA ALA A 450 -21.83 5.76 -10.83
C ALA A 450 -22.29 6.66 -11.97
N ILE A 451 -22.24 7.96 -11.74
CA ILE A 451 -22.30 8.98 -12.78
C ILE A 451 -20.93 9.61 -12.85
N ILE A 452 -20.33 9.55 -14.02
CA ILE A 452 -19.04 10.17 -14.28
C ILE A 452 -19.19 11.34 -15.26
N GLN A 453 -18.33 12.34 -15.12
CA GLN A 453 -18.37 13.55 -15.92
C GLN A 453 -16.98 13.91 -16.45
N LYS A 454 -16.93 14.39 -17.68
CA LYS A 454 -15.73 14.96 -18.30
C LYS A 454 -16.14 16.16 -19.15
N GLY A 455 -15.88 17.37 -18.66
CA GLY A 455 -16.42 18.59 -19.24
C GLY A 455 -17.96 18.59 -19.21
N GLU A 456 -18.59 18.73 -20.38
CA GLU A 456 -20.06 18.65 -20.53
C GLU A 456 -20.58 17.21 -20.72
N GLN A 457 -19.69 16.25 -20.98
CA GLN A 457 -20.10 14.87 -21.19
C GLN A 457 -20.37 14.18 -19.86
N ARG A 458 -21.52 13.54 -19.73
CA ARG A 458 -21.89 12.70 -18.59
C ARG A 458 -22.12 11.27 -19.05
N MET A 459 -21.67 10.30 -18.27
CA MET A 459 -21.95 8.89 -18.52
C MET A 459 -22.44 8.22 -17.25
N MET A 460 -23.36 7.27 -17.41
CA MET A 460 -23.71 6.34 -16.35
C MET A 460 -22.85 5.09 -16.45
N VAL A 461 -22.42 4.58 -15.31
CA VAL A 461 -21.55 3.41 -15.19
C VAL A 461 -22.18 2.42 -14.22
N TYR A 462 -22.36 1.19 -14.67
CA TYR A 462 -22.61 0.04 -13.80
C TYR A 462 -21.35 -0.81 -13.73
N TYR A 463 -20.91 -1.20 -12.54
CA TYR A 463 -19.86 -2.21 -12.42
C TYR A 463 -19.96 -3.05 -11.16
N TRP A 464 -19.46 -4.27 -11.23
CA TRP A 464 -19.37 -5.19 -10.09
C TRP A 464 -18.19 -6.13 -10.27
N PHE A 465 -17.69 -6.65 -9.16
CA PHE A 465 -16.73 -7.74 -9.13
C PHE A 465 -17.49 -9.07 -9.02
N GLN A 466 -17.08 -10.06 -9.80
CA GLN A 466 -17.62 -11.42 -9.79
C GLN A 466 -16.54 -12.35 -9.23
N GLN A 467 -16.82 -13.03 -8.12
CA GLN A 467 -15.91 -13.93 -7.40
C GLN A 467 -16.68 -15.19 -7.02
N GLY A 468 -16.52 -16.27 -7.80
CA GLY A 468 -17.43 -17.41 -7.76
C GLY A 468 -18.89 -16.96 -7.93
N GLU A 469 -19.81 -17.51 -7.15
CA GLU A 469 -21.22 -17.12 -7.14
C GLU A 469 -21.45 -15.68 -6.63
N ARG A 470 -20.46 -15.09 -5.94
CA ARG A 470 -20.60 -13.84 -5.22
C ARG A 470 -20.39 -12.64 -6.15
N ARG A 471 -21.37 -11.75 -6.18
CA ARG A 471 -21.25 -10.40 -6.76
C ARG A 471 -20.89 -9.42 -5.65
N VAL A 472 -19.90 -8.58 -5.89
CA VAL A 472 -19.39 -7.64 -4.89
C VAL A 472 -19.34 -6.24 -5.48
N ALA A 473 -19.92 -5.28 -4.76
CA ALA A 473 -19.96 -3.86 -5.15
C ALA A 473 -19.00 -2.99 -4.33
N TRP A 474 -18.04 -3.57 -3.61
CA TRP A 474 -17.11 -2.80 -2.80
C TRP A 474 -15.71 -3.40 -2.83
N ASP A 475 -14.70 -2.58 -3.18
CA ASP A 475 -13.31 -3.01 -3.36
C ASP A 475 -12.73 -3.75 -2.16
N PHE A 476 -12.95 -3.23 -0.94
CA PHE A 476 -12.45 -3.86 0.28
C PHE A 476 -13.16 -5.17 0.57
N ALA A 477 -14.48 -5.26 0.33
CA ALA A 477 -15.19 -6.53 0.45
C ALA A 477 -14.70 -7.54 -0.59
N ALA A 478 -14.45 -7.11 -1.82
CA ALA A 478 -13.94 -7.98 -2.88
C ALA A 478 -12.58 -8.57 -2.49
N LYS A 479 -11.68 -7.76 -1.90
CA LYS A 479 -10.39 -8.25 -1.40
C LYS A 479 -10.53 -9.13 -0.14
N PHE A 480 -11.44 -8.79 0.77
CA PHE A 480 -11.70 -9.61 1.95
C PHE A 480 -12.29 -10.98 1.60
N TYR A 481 -13.19 -11.03 0.63
CA TYR A 481 -13.78 -12.28 0.17
C TYR A 481 -12.77 -13.15 -0.55
N LEU A 482 -11.91 -12.58 -1.41
CA LEU A 482 -10.76 -13.32 -1.97
C LEU A 482 -9.85 -13.90 -0.89
N LEU A 483 -9.56 -13.14 0.18
CA LEU A 483 -8.80 -13.65 1.33
C LEU A 483 -9.52 -14.85 1.98
N ALA A 484 -10.80 -14.71 2.25
CA ALA A 484 -11.59 -15.75 2.91
C ALA A 484 -11.76 -17.01 2.05
N ASP A 485 -11.98 -16.84 0.75
CA ASP A 485 -12.18 -17.93 -0.21
C ASP A 485 -10.83 -18.61 -0.52
N GLY A 486 -9.74 -17.86 -0.66
CA GLY A 486 -8.38 -18.41 -0.74
C GLY A 486 -8.04 -19.33 0.44
N ILE A 487 -8.43 -18.95 1.68
CA ILE A 487 -8.24 -19.80 2.86
C ILE A 487 -9.14 -21.04 2.85
N ARG A 488 -10.42 -20.90 2.44
CA ARG A 488 -11.44 -21.94 2.60
C ARG A 488 -11.48 -22.94 1.45
N THR A 489 -11.42 -22.45 0.22
CA THR A 489 -11.60 -23.22 -1.02
C THR A 489 -10.35 -23.20 -1.89
N GLY A 490 -9.41 -22.27 -1.65
CA GLY A 490 -8.24 -22.07 -2.49
C GLY A 490 -8.51 -21.22 -3.73
N GLN A 491 -9.77 -20.80 -3.95
CA GLN A 491 -10.16 -19.98 -5.10
C GLN A 491 -9.76 -18.51 -4.89
N THR A 492 -8.95 -17.99 -5.80
CA THR A 492 -8.55 -16.57 -5.85
C THR A 492 -8.87 -15.92 -7.20
N ASP A 493 -9.59 -16.62 -8.07
CA ASP A 493 -9.99 -16.14 -9.37
C ASP A 493 -11.18 -15.16 -9.31
N GLY A 494 -11.44 -14.51 -10.43
CA GLY A 494 -12.66 -13.72 -10.61
C GLY A 494 -12.50 -12.65 -11.68
N GLY A 495 -13.51 -11.77 -11.79
CA GLY A 495 -13.52 -10.76 -12.83
C GLY A 495 -14.22 -9.46 -12.45
N LEU A 496 -14.03 -8.47 -13.30
CA LEU A 496 -14.75 -7.19 -13.28
C LEU A 496 -15.66 -7.15 -14.51
N VAL A 497 -16.89 -6.72 -14.31
CA VAL A 497 -17.78 -6.34 -15.40
C VAL A 497 -18.14 -4.87 -15.25
N ARG A 498 -18.05 -4.11 -16.33
CA ARG A 498 -18.39 -2.69 -16.39
C ARG A 498 -19.23 -2.41 -17.64
N LEU A 499 -20.34 -1.72 -17.45
CA LEU A 499 -21.18 -1.17 -18.50
C LEU A 499 -21.17 0.36 -18.42
N THR A 500 -21.09 1.04 -19.56
CA THR A 500 -21.13 2.50 -19.64
C THR A 500 -22.08 2.97 -20.72
N THR A 501 -22.85 4.03 -20.48
CA THR A 501 -23.67 4.67 -21.51
C THR A 501 -23.60 6.19 -21.38
N LEU A 502 -23.56 6.88 -22.52
CA LEU A 502 -23.61 8.33 -22.56
C LEU A 502 -24.98 8.83 -22.09
N MET A 503 -25.00 9.90 -21.30
CA MET A 503 -26.20 10.63 -20.93
C MET A 503 -26.27 11.90 -21.79
N HIS A 504 -27.29 12.00 -22.64
CA HIS A 504 -27.49 13.19 -23.47
C HIS A 504 -27.94 14.39 -22.64
N ASN A 505 -27.77 15.59 -23.20
CA ASN A 505 -28.25 16.82 -22.55
C ASN A 505 -29.77 16.77 -22.36
N GLY A 506 -30.21 16.93 -21.10
CA GLY A 506 -31.62 16.86 -20.71
C GLY A 506 -32.16 15.45 -20.50
N GLU A 507 -31.35 14.41 -20.71
CA GLU A 507 -31.72 13.03 -20.44
C GLU A 507 -31.76 12.76 -18.93
N SER A 508 -32.79 12.05 -18.46
CA SER A 508 -32.92 11.73 -17.04
C SER A 508 -31.96 10.59 -16.64
N GLU A 509 -31.57 10.54 -15.36
CA GLU A 509 -30.82 9.41 -14.83
C GLU A 509 -31.57 8.08 -15.01
N ALA A 510 -32.91 8.11 -14.93
CA ALA A 510 -33.75 6.92 -15.06
C ALA A 510 -33.71 6.32 -16.48
N ASP A 511 -33.60 7.15 -17.52
CA ASP A 511 -33.52 6.67 -18.91
C ASP A 511 -32.19 5.96 -19.20
N ALA A 512 -31.09 6.53 -18.73
CA ALA A 512 -29.77 5.91 -18.82
C ALA A 512 -29.68 4.63 -17.99
N GLU A 513 -30.28 4.63 -16.80
CA GLU A 513 -30.40 3.47 -15.92
C GLU A 513 -31.22 2.34 -16.55
N ALA A 514 -32.35 2.66 -17.17
CA ALA A 514 -33.18 1.69 -17.88
C ALA A 514 -32.40 1.02 -19.04
N ARG A 515 -31.54 1.77 -19.75
CA ARG A 515 -30.65 1.20 -20.79
C ARG A 515 -29.64 0.22 -20.20
N LEU A 516 -28.94 0.62 -19.14
CA LEU A 516 -27.94 -0.27 -18.52
C LEU A 516 -28.59 -1.50 -17.91
N LEU A 517 -29.77 -1.36 -17.32
CA LEU A 517 -30.55 -2.48 -16.79
C LEU A 517 -30.96 -3.46 -17.90
N ASP A 518 -31.45 -2.96 -19.04
CA ASP A 518 -31.80 -3.79 -20.20
C ASP A 518 -30.58 -4.56 -20.74
N MET A 519 -29.44 -3.89 -20.91
CA MET A 519 -28.19 -4.58 -21.29
C MET A 519 -27.77 -5.61 -20.23
N THR A 520 -27.89 -5.27 -18.94
CA THR A 520 -27.52 -6.19 -17.84
C THR A 520 -28.37 -7.45 -17.85
N LYS A 521 -29.68 -7.35 -18.15
CA LYS A 521 -30.57 -8.52 -18.33
C LYS A 521 -30.07 -9.46 -19.42
N ASN A 522 -29.68 -8.92 -20.56
CA ASN A 522 -29.17 -9.70 -21.70
C ASN A 522 -27.77 -10.25 -21.45
N LEU A 523 -26.96 -9.58 -20.62
CA LEU A 523 -25.61 -10.00 -20.25
C LEU A 523 -25.59 -11.11 -19.18
N ALA A 524 -26.55 -11.11 -18.26
CA ALA A 524 -26.56 -12.02 -17.11
C ALA A 524 -26.60 -13.51 -17.49
N GLY A 525 -27.27 -13.85 -18.60
CA GLY A 525 -27.38 -15.23 -19.10
C GLY A 525 -26.05 -15.83 -19.61
N PRO A 526 -25.34 -15.18 -20.56
CA PRO A 526 -24.08 -15.72 -21.09
C PRO A 526 -22.91 -15.59 -20.12
N LEU A 527 -22.92 -14.63 -19.18
CA LEU A 527 -21.76 -14.29 -18.35
C LEU A 527 -21.11 -15.46 -17.58
N PRO A 528 -21.87 -16.38 -16.92
CA PRO A 528 -21.29 -17.48 -16.14
C PRO A 528 -20.37 -18.42 -16.95
N ARG A 529 -20.56 -18.49 -18.28
CA ARG A 529 -19.70 -19.29 -19.16
C ARG A 529 -18.29 -18.69 -19.33
N PHE A 530 -18.16 -17.38 -19.16
CA PHE A 530 -16.93 -16.62 -19.40
C PHE A 530 -16.24 -16.17 -18.10
N ILE A 531 -17.04 -15.93 -17.05
CA ILE A 531 -16.59 -15.71 -15.68
C ILE A 531 -17.30 -16.75 -14.82
N PRO A 532 -16.64 -17.89 -14.55
CA PRO A 532 -17.24 -19.00 -13.80
C PRO A 532 -17.74 -18.57 -12.43
N VAL A 533 -18.81 -19.22 -12.00
CA VAL A 533 -19.42 -18.98 -10.69
C VAL A 533 -19.18 -20.15 -9.70
N ASP A 534 -18.59 -21.25 -10.18
CA ASP A 534 -18.44 -22.52 -9.43
C ASP A 534 -17.11 -22.63 -8.67
#